data_AF-A0AAU7XE21-F1
#
_entry.id   AF-A0AAU7XE21-F1
#
_cell.length_a   1.000
_cell.length_b   1.000
_cell.length_c   1.000
_cell.angle_alpha   90.00
_cell.angle_beta   90.00
_cell.angle_gamma   90.00
#
_symmetry.space_group_name_H-M   'P 1'
#
loop_
_entity.id
_entity.type
_entity.pdbx_description
1 polymer ?
#
loop_
_entity_poly.entity_id
_entity_poly.type
_entity_poly.pdbx_seq_one_letter_code
_entity_poly.pdbx_strand_id
1 'polypeptide(L)' 'MPGKLKRLIGNTVLVVFVLVYILIAMGVGNIIAATKPMWVQIIYFAVAGLGWVPIAMLIVSWMYRGAKKAPADGASR' A
#
# COMPACT_ATOMS: atom_id res chain seq x y z
N MET A 1 -6.86 -21.91 -15.01
CA MET A 1 -6.11 -21.71 -13.75
C MET A 1 -5.58 -20.26 -13.64
N PRO A 2 -6.41 -19.25 -13.30
CA PRO A 2 -6.01 -17.82 -13.32
C PRO A 2 -5.73 -17.23 -11.91
N GLY A 3 -5.26 -18.04 -10.95
CA GLY A 3 -5.02 -17.58 -9.57
C GLY A 3 -3.64 -16.93 -9.33
N LYS A 4 -2.64 -17.21 -10.17
CA LYS A 4 -1.25 -16.79 -9.93
C LYS A 4 -0.97 -15.33 -10.36
N LEU A 5 -1.68 -14.83 -11.37
CA LEU A 5 -1.44 -13.51 -11.94
C LEU A 5 -1.79 -12.37 -10.96
N LYS A 6 -2.90 -12.51 -10.22
CA LYS A 6 -3.31 -11.53 -9.19
C LYS A 6 -2.29 -11.43 -8.04
N ARG A 7 -1.67 -12.55 -7.68
CA ARG A 7 -0.62 -12.61 -6.65
C ARG A 7 0.70 -11.97 -7.10
N LEU A 8 1.09 -12.16 -8.37
CA LEU A 8 2.29 -11.52 -8.93
C LEU A 8 2.12 -10.00 -9.05
N ILE A 9 0.98 -9.55 -9.56
CA ILE A 9 0.68 -8.12 -9.70
C ILE A 9 0.60 -7.45 -8.32
N GLY A 10 -0.03 -8.09 -7.32
CA GLY A 10 -0.10 -7.56 -5.97
C GLY A 10 1.29 -7.34 -5.35
N ASN A 11 2.22 -8.28 -5.53
CA ASN A 11 3.60 -8.13 -5.06
C ASN A 11 4.34 -6.99 -5.77
N THR A 12 4.25 -6.92 -7.10
CA THR A 12 4.91 -5.87 -7.89
C THR A 12 4.36 -4.48 -7.54
N VAL A 13 3.05 -4.33 -7.39
CA VAL A 13 2.42 -3.05 -7.01
C VAL A 13 2.86 -2.62 -5.61
N LEU A 14 2.95 -3.56 -4.66
CA LEU A 14 3.44 -3.26 -3.31
C LEU A 14 4.88 -2.72 -3.35
N VAL A 15 5.76 -3.38 -4.12
CA VAL A 15 7.17 -2.97 -4.26
C VAL A 15 7.29 -1.61 -4.93
N VAL A 16 6.58 -1.37 -6.03
CA VAL A 16 6.59 -0.08 -6.74
C VAL A 16 6.05 1.03 -5.85
N PHE A 17 4.98 0.77 -5.10
CA PHE A 17 4.42 1.73 -4.15
C PHE A 17 5.44 2.10 -3.07
N VAL A 18 6.14 1.11 -2.51
CA VAL A 18 7.21 1.34 -1.52
C VAL A 18 8.37 2.13 -2.12
N LEU A 19 8.80 1.83 -3.35
CA LEU A 19 9.87 2.58 -4.02
C LEU A 19 9.53 4.07 -4.20
N VAL A 20 8.35 4.37 -4.75
CA VAL A 20 7.87 5.74 -4.91
C VAL A 20 7.77 6.44 -3.56
N TYR A 21 7.27 5.72 -2.55
CA TYR A 21 7.13 6.26 -1.21
C TYR A 21 8.48 6.60 -0.55
N ILE A 22 9.50 5.74 -0.66
CA ILE A 22 10.83 6.00 -0.09
C ILE A 22 11.48 7.20 -0.78
N LEU A 23 11.30 7.35 -2.10
CA LEU A 23 11.79 8.52 -2.84
C LEU A 23 11.13 9.82 -2.36
N ILE A 24 9.82 9.81 -2.12
CA ILE A 24 9.10 10.95 -1.53
C ILE A 24 9.59 11.21 -0.10
N ALA A 25 9.74 10.17 0.72
CA ALA A 25 10.21 10.29 2.09
C ALA A 25 11.64 10.84 2.17
N MET A 26 12.52 10.48 1.23
CA MET A 26 13.86 11.06 1.13
C MET A 26 13.82 12.51 0.67
N GLY A 27 13.03 12.84 -0.34
CA GLY A 27 12.87 14.22 -0.80
C GLY A 27 12.33 15.14 0.29
N VAL A 28 11.31 14.69 1.01
CA VAL A 28 10.72 15.44 2.13
C VAL A 28 11.64 15.44 3.34
N GLY A 29 12.34 14.34 3.61
CA GLY A 29 13.37 14.26 4.65
C GLY A 29 14.48 15.28 4.44
N ASN A 30 14.92 15.49 3.20
CA ASN A 30 15.92 16.50 2.85
C ASN A 30 15.41 17.92 3.08
N ILE A 31 14.15 18.20 2.71
CA ILE A 31 13.52 19.52 2.90
C ILE A 31 13.31 19.81 4.39
N ILE A 32 12.82 18.83 5.15
CA ILE A 32 12.58 18.97 6.60
C ILE A 32 13.90 19.12 7.36
N ALA A 33 14.91 18.29 7.04
CA ALA A 33 16.22 18.35 7.68
C ALA A 33 16.93 19.70 7.47
N ALA A 34 16.71 20.33 6.31
CA ALA A 34 17.33 21.62 6.00
C ALA A 34 16.65 22.83 6.65
N THR A 35 15.36 22.75 7.03
CA THR A 35 14.58 23.97 7.35
C THR A 35 13.64 23.90 8.56
N LYS A 36 13.38 22.73 9.18
CA LYS A 36 12.34 22.63 10.22
C LYS A 36 12.76 21.96 11.53
N PRO A 37 12.14 22.35 12.67
CA PRO A 37 12.40 21.77 13.98
C PRO A 37 11.91 20.31 14.08
N MET A 38 12.58 19.54 14.94
CA MET A 38 12.47 18.08 15.06
C MET A 38 11.04 17.53 15.27
N TRP A 39 10.13 18.31 15.87
CA TRP A 39 8.72 17.90 16.02
C TRP A 39 7.98 17.72 14.69
N VAL A 40 8.32 18.50 13.66
CA VAL A 40 7.71 18.34 12.33
C VAL A 40 8.19 17.04 11.69
N GLN A 41 9.43 16.64 11.96
CA GLN A 41 9.97 15.36 11.52
C GLN A 41 9.22 14.19 12.16
N ILE A 42 8.92 14.26 13.46
CA ILE A 42 8.15 13.24 14.18
C ILE A 42 6.72 13.14 13.65
N ILE A 43 6.01 14.26 13.49
CA ILE A 43 4.65 14.28 12.94
C ILE A 43 4.66 13.77 11.50
N TYR A 44 5.66 14.14 10.70
CA TYR A 44 5.80 13.65 9.34
C TYR A 44 6.03 12.14 9.31
N PHE A 45 6.93 11.60 10.12
CA PHE A 45 7.13 10.15 10.22
C PHE A 45 5.87 9.43 10.70
N ALA A 46 5.12 10.01 11.64
CA ALA A 46 3.84 9.46 12.10
C ALA A 46 2.78 9.45 10.99
N VAL A 47 2.58 10.57 10.28
CA VAL A 47 1.57 10.68 9.21
C VAL A 47 1.98 9.90 7.98
N ALA A 48 3.26 9.94 7.60
CA ALA A 48 3.78 9.17 6.48
C ALA A 48 3.65 7.67 6.82
N GLY A 49 4.10 7.26 8.01
CA GLY A 49 4.05 5.89 8.51
C GLY A 49 2.64 5.34 8.82
N LEU A 50 1.66 6.17 9.16
CA LEU A 50 0.26 5.73 9.31
C LEU A 50 -0.56 5.89 8.03
N GLY A 51 -0.26 6.89 7.19
CA GLY A 51 -1.01 7.20 5.98
C GLY A 51 -0.88 6.15 4.88
N TRP A 52 0.27 5.46 4.82
CA TRP A 52 0.47 4.39 3.84
C TRP A 52 -0.19 3.05 4.23
N VAL A 53 -0.41 2.80 5.52
CA VAL A 53 -1.03 1.57 6.05
C VAL A 53 -2.41 1.28 5.44
N PRO A 54 -3.37 2.23 5.40
CA PRO A 54 -4.66 1.98 4.78
C PRO A 54 -4.55 1.72 3.27
N ILE A 55 -3.60 2.36 2.57
CA ILE A 55 -3.36 2.11 1.15
C ILE A 55 -2.79 0.71 0.92
N ALA A 56 -1.79 0.31 1.71
CA ALA A 56 -1.23 -1.04 1.66
C ALA A 56 -2.30 -2.10 1.97
N MET A 57 -3.13 -1.87 2.99
CA MET A 57 -4.24 -2.75 3.33
C MET A 57 -5.27 -2.84 2.21
N LEU A 58 -5.60 -1.75 1.52
CA LEU A 58 -6.53 -1.77 0.39
C LEU A 58 -5.99 -2.64 -0.77
N ILE A 59 -4.71 -2.48 -1.12
CA ILE A 59 -4.04 -3.24 -2.19
C ILE A 59 -3.99 -4.74 -1.83
N VAL A 60 -3.55 -5.07 -0.61
CA VAL A 60 -3.46 -6.47 -0.13
C VAL A 60 -4.85 -7.09 0.00
N SER A 61 -5.83 -6.34 0.51
CA SER A 61 -7.23 -6.80 0.60
C SER A 61 -7.78 -7.10 -0.78
N TRP A 62 -7.53 -6.26 -1.78
CA TRP A 62 -7.97 -6.49 -3.16
C TRP A 62 -7.34 -7.76 -3.75
N MET A 63 -6.05 -8.00 -3.49
CA MET A 63 -5.37 -9.24 -3.87
C MET A 63 -6.02 -10.48 -3.24
N TYR A 64 -6.37 -10.42 -1.96
CA TYR A 64 -6.98 -11.53 -1.22
C TYR A 64 -8.48 -11.73 -1.53
N ARG A 65 -9.25 -10.65 -1.71
CA ARG A 65 -10.70 -10.68 -1.97
C ARG A 65 -11.04 -11.12 -3.40
N GLY A 66 -10.13 -10.93 -4.35
CA GLY A 66 -10.29 -11.38 -5.74
C GLY A 66 -10.37 -12.91 -5.93
N ALA A 67 -10.19 -13.70 -4.86
CA ALA A 67 -10.36 -15.15 -4.82
C ALA A 67 -11.72 -15.61 -4.23
N LYS A 68 -12.52 -14.71 -3.64
CA LYS A 68 -13.88 -15.03 -3.16
C LYS A 68 -14.93 -14.30 -3.98
N LYS A 69 -15.06 -14.69 -5.25
CA LYS A 69 -16.31 -14.56 -5.99
C LYS A 69 -16.53 -15.85 -6.77
N ALA A 70 -16.90 -16.90 -6.04
CA ALA A 70 -17.97 -17.76 -6.52
C ALA A 70 -19.17 -17.39 -5.66
N PRO A 71 -20.07 -16.50 -6.11
CA PRO A 71 -21.42 -16.56 -5.63
C PRO A 71 -21.93 -17.95 -6.00
N ALA A 72 -22.13 -18.80 -5.01
CA ALA A 72 -23.01 -19.94 -5.15
C ALA A 72 -24.43 -19.39 -5.25
N ASP A 73 -24.75 -18.82 -6.41
CA ASP A 73 -26.11 -18.58 -6.83
C ASP A 73 -26.58 -19.82 -7.58
N GLY A 74 -27.67 -20.42 -7.13
CA GLY A 74 -28.59 -21.12 -8.01
C GLY A 74 -28.17 -22.49 -8.53
N ALA A 75 -28.35 -23.51 -7.70
CA ALA A 75 -28.91 -24.79 -8.12
C ALA A 75 -29.65 -25.33 -6.88
N SER A 76 -30.95 -25.13 -6.62
CA SER A 76 -32.13 -25.21 -7.48
C SER A 76 -32.11 -26.40 -8.44
N ARG A 77 -32.21 -27.62 -7.89
CA ARG A 77 -33.14 -28.69 -8.30
C ARG A 77 -32.83 -30.00 -7.58
#